data_AF-A0AA87FG53-F1
#
_entry.id   AF-A0AA87FG53-F1
#
_cell.length_a   1.000
_cell.length_b   1.000
_cell.length_c   1.000
_cell.angle_alpha   90.00
_cell.angle_beta   90.00
_cell.angle_gamma   90.00
#
_symmetry.space_group_name_H-M   'P 1'
#
loop_
_entity.id
_entity.type
_entity.pdbx_description
1 polymer ?
#
loop_
_entity_poly.entity_id
_entity_poly.type
_entity_poly.pdbx_seq_one_letter_code
_entity_poly.pdbx_strand_id
1 'polypeptide(L)'
;MRLQDTFVIHPEGRRFEIQPKVRPAKTKVKVGKIYNCAIEGFSGLVRAECLKIYEKSAHVRIIVCHKERDEWRQKVLGDQTVVKLKNMVLAR
;
A
#
# COMPACT_ATOMS: atom_id res chain seq x y z
N MET A 1 22.97 7.99 -8.26
CA MET A 1 21.77 8.73 -7.79
C MET A 1 21.86 8.84 -6.27
N ARG A 2 22.12 10.03 -5.73
CA ARG A 2 22.26 10.28 -4.29
C ARG A 2 20.89 10.70 -3.74
N LEU A 3 20.29 9.87 -2.89
CA LEU A 3 19.19 10.31 -2.04
C LEU A 3 19.82 11.14 -0.92
N GLN A 4 19.63 12.46 -0.98
CA GLN A 4 19.98 13.35 0.12
C GLN A 4 18.82 13.33 1.10
N ASP A 5 18.89 12.45 2.09
CA ASP A 5 18.10 12.57 3.31
C ASP A 5 18.56 13.84 4.06
N THR A 6 17.86 14.94 3.84
CA THR A 6 18.08 16.20 4.56
C THR A 6 17.42 16.10 5.94
N PHE A 7 18.15 15.52 6.89
CA PHE A 7 17.78 15.62 8.30
C PHE A 7 18.27 16.97 8.83
N VAL A 8 17.34 17.85 9.22
CA VAL A 8 17.67 19.09 9.94
C VAL A 8 17.96 18.71 11.38
N ILE A 9 19.24 18.65 11.76
CA ILE A 9 19.67 18.41 13.14
C ILE A 9 19.67 19.75 13.87
N HIS A 10 18.66 20.01 14.69
CA HIS A 10 18.68 21.12 15.64
C HIS A 10 19.60 20.78 16.83
N PRO A 11 20.30 21.77 17.43
CA PRO A 11 21.32 21.56 18.47
C PRO A 11 20.80 20.98 19.80
N GLU A 12 19.48 20.80 19.95
CA GLU A 12 18.85 20.39 21.21
C GLU A 12 18.61 18.87 21.34
N GLY A 13 19.20 18.05 20.46
CA GLY A 13 19.24 16.59 20.62
C GLY A 13 17.90 15.85 20.56
N ARG A 14 16.78 16.56 20.36
CA ARG A 14 15.45 15.93 20.24
C ARG A 14 15.24 15.42 18.82
N ARG A 15 15.39 14.10 18.64
CA ARG A 15 14.84 13.35 17.50
C ARG A 15 13.32 13.42 17.57
N PHE A 16 12.73 14.46 17.00
CA PHE A 16 11.32 14.37 16.63
C PHE A 16 11.25 13.59 15.33
N GLU A 17 10.56 12.45 15.35
CA GLU A 17 10.12 11.77 14.14
C GLU A 17 9.34 12.79 13.31
N ILE A 18 9.95 13.27 12.22
CA ILE A 18 9.25 14.07 11.22
C ILE A 18 8.22 13.11 10.63
N GLN A 19 7.01 13.08 11.19
CA GLN A 19 5.89 12.48 10.50
C GLN A 19 5.78 13.25 9.19
N PRO A 20 6.04 12.62 8.03
CA PRO A 20 5.89 13.33 6.77
C PRO A 20 4.44 13.82 6.73
N LYS A 21 4.25 15.14 6.68
CA LYS A 21 2.95 15.75 6.43
C LYS A 21 2.56 15.44 4.99
N VAL A 22 2.19 14.18 4.74
CA VAL A 22 1.59 13.75 3.49
C VAL A 22 0.24 14.44 3.44
N ARG A 23 0.16 15.53 2.67
CA ARG A 23 -1.14 16.11 2.33
C ARG A 23 -1.94 14.98 1.69
N PRO A 24 -3.10 14.58 2.22
CA PRO A 24 -3.85 13.50 1.62
C PRO A 24 -4.24 13.96 0.22
N ALA A 25 -3.66 13.34 -0.81
CA ALA A 25 -4.18 13.45 -2.15
C ALA A 25 -5.68 13.09 -2.08
N LYS A 26 -6.53 13.82 -2.80
CA LYS A 26 -7.97 13.50 -2.90
C LYS A 26 -8.12 12.18 -3.68
N THR A 27 -7.77 11.06 -3.06
CA THR A 27 -7.89 9.72 -3.64
C THR A 27 -9.24 9.15 -3.23
N LYS A 28 -9.92 8.52 -4.20
CA LYS A 28 -11.21 7.82 -3.98
C LYS A 28 -11.03 6.57 -3.10
N VAL A 29 -9.80 6.14 -2.88
CA VAL A 29 -9.42 5.00 -2.04
C VAL A 29 -9.35 5.46 -0.59
N LYS A 30 -9.91 4.66 0.33
CA LYS A 30 -9.90 4.92 1.77
C LYS A 30 -9.25 3.75 2.50
N VAL A 31 -8.49 4.07 3.54
CA VAL A 31 -7.93 3.07 4.47
C VAL A 31 -9.07 2.34 5.19
N GLY A 32 -8.91 1.04 5.41
CA GLY A 32 -9.90 0.16 6.06
C GLY A 32 -11.06 -0.27 5.15
N LYS A 33 -11.03 0.08 3.86
CA LYS A 33 -12.01 -0.40 2.87
C LYS A 33 -11.42 -1.55 2.05
N ILE A 34 -12.32 -2.41 1.57
CA ILE A 34 -12.01 -3.59 0.77
C ILE A 34 -12.17 -3.26 -0.72
N TYR A 35 -11.18 -3.64 -1.50
CA TYR A 35 -11.11 -3.40 -2.93
C TYR A 35 -10.81 -4.70 -3.68
N ASN A 36 -11.28 -4.79 -4.91
CA ASN A 36 -10.78 -5.73 -5.90
C ASN A 36 -9.55 -5.11 -6.55
N CYS A 37 -8.41 -5.78 -6.42
CA CYS A 37 -7.09 -5.30 -6.81
C CYS A 37 -6.54 -6.17 -7.96
N ALA A 38 -6.11 -5.52 -9.05
CA ALA A 38 -5.27 -6.16 -10.06
C ALA A 38 -3.79 -6.01 -9.65
N ILE A 39 -3.26 -7.06 -9.01
CA ILE A 39 -1.88 -7.10 -8.51
C ILE A 39 -0.98 -7.70 -9.59
N GLU A 40 0.17 -7.06 -9.87
CA GLU A 40 1.14 -7.59 -10.83
C GLU A 40 1.67 -8.94 -10.34
N GLY A 41 1.67 -9.94 -11.24
CA GLY A 41 2.02 -11.31 -10.89
C GLY A 41 0.87 -12.16 -10.35
N PHE A 42 -0.31 -11.60 -10.08
CA PHE A 42 -1.50 -12.40 -9.81
C PHE A 42 -2.24 -12.69 -11.12
N SER A 43 -2.78 -13.90 -11.22
CA SER A 43 -3.47 -14.35 -12.43
C SER A 43 -4.94 -13.96 -12.45
N GLY A 44 -5.48 -13.45 -11.35
CA GLY A 44 -6.82 -12.89 -11.23
C GLY A 44 -6.87 -11.61 -10.41
N LEU A 45 -8.09 -11.06 -10.28
CA LEU A 45 -8.36 -10.02 -9.28
C LEU A 45 -8.29 -10.64 -7.89
N VAL A 46 -7.81 -9.84 -6.94
CA VAL A 46 -7.65 -10.26 -5.55
C VAL A 46 -8.43 -9.31 -4.66
N ARG A 47 -9.16 -9.85 -3.70
CA ARG A 47 -9.88 -9.03 -2.73
C ARG A 47 -8.94 -8.66 -1.60
N ALA A 48 -8.71 -7.36 -1.40
CA ALA A 48 -7.71 -6.87 -0.46
C ALA A 48 -8.22 -5.64 0.32
N GLU A 49 -7.81 -5.53 1.58
CA GLU A 49 -8.07 -4.40 2.46
C GLU A 49 -6.95 -3.36 2.34
N CYS A 50 -7.30 -2.08 2.22
CA CYS A 50 -6.32 -1.00 2.20
C CYS A 50 -5.82 -0.67 3.62
N LEU A 51 -4.54 -0.90 3.89
CA LEU A 51 -3.91 -0.60 5.18
C LEU A 51 -3.29 0.80 5.23
N LYS A 52 -2.63 1.23 4.14
CA LYS A 52 -1.98 2.54 4.06
C LYS A 52 -2.01 3.07 2.63
N ILE A 53 -2.20 4.37 2.47
CA ILE A 53 -2.22 5.03 1.16
C ILE A 53 -0.93 5.83 1.01
N TYR A 54 -0.27 5.66 -0.13
CA TYR A 54 0.85 6.46 -0.61
C TYR A 54 0.38 7.36 -1.76
N GLU A 55 1.29 8.15 -2.33
CA GLU A 55 0.95 9.12 -3.38
C GLU A 55 0.32 8.47 -4.64
N LYS A 56 0.85 7.31 -5.06
CA LYS A 56 0.41 6.62 -6.29
C LYS A 56 0.07 5.14 -6.10
N SER A 57 0.24 4.65 -4.88
CA SER A 57 0.05 3.24 -4.50
C SER A 57 -0.62 3.13 -3.14
N ALA A 58 -1.10 1.94 -2.81
CA ALA A 58 -1.60 1.60 -1.50
C ALA A 58 -0.95 0.30 -1.03
N HIS A 59 -0.61 0.26 0.25
CA HIS A 59 -0.34 -0.97 0.96
C HIS A 59 -1.66 -1.67 1.27
N VAL A 60 -1.76 -2.92 0.88
CA VAL A 60 -2.97 -3.72 1.02
C VAL A 60 -2.67 -5.07 1.65
N ARG A 61 -3.62 -5.55 2.45
CA ARG A 61 -3.65 -6.93 2.95
C ARG A 61 -4.57 -7.75 2.08
N ILE A 62 -4.04 -8.82 1.49
CA ILE A 62 -4.80 -9.77 0.69
C ILE A 62 -5.74 -10.56 1.62
N ILE A 63 -7.03 -10.60 1.28
CA ILE A 63 -8.05 -11.34 2.03
C ILE A 63 -8.39 -12.63 1.28
N VAL A 64 -8.64 -12.55 -0.03
CA VAL A 64 -9.07 -13.68 -0.84
C VAL A 64 -8.42 -13.63 -2.22
N CYS A 65 -7.81 -14.76 -2.61
CA CYS A 65 -7.43 -15.07 -3.98
C CYS A 65 -8.48 -15.99 -4.61
N HIS A 66 -8.86 -15.73 -5.86
CA HIS A 66 -9.83 -16.57 -6.57
C HIS A 66 -9.21 -17.80 -7.25
N LYS A 67 -7.87 -17.89 -7.30
CA LYS A 67 -7.15 -18.96 -7.99
C LYS A 67 -6.11 -19.58 -7.05
N GLU A 68 -6.03 -20.90 -7.05
CA GLU A 68 -5.10 -21.66 -6.20
C GLU A 68 -3.62 -21.30 -6.45
N ARG A 69 -3.25 -21.05 -7.71
CA ARG A 69 -1.90 -20.56 -8.08
C ARG A 69 -1.54 -19.23 -7.41
N ASP A 70 -2.55 -18.39 -7.15
CA ASP A 70 -2.36 -17.09 -6.52
C ASP A 70 -2.28 -17.22 -4.99
N GLU A 71 -2.84 -18.27 -4.38
CA GLU A 71 -2.73 -18.54 -2.93
C GLU A 71 -1.29 -18.83 -2.51
N TRP A 72 -0.52 -19.56 -3.32
CA TRP A 72 0.91 -19.76 -3.06
C TRP A 72 1.65 -18.42 -3.02
N ARG A 73 1.39 -17.55 -4.00
CA ARG A 73 2.01 -16.21 -4.07
C ARG A 73 1.61 -15.34 -2.88
N GLN A 74 0.35 -15.41 -2.46
CA GLN A 74 -0.13 -14.72 -1.27
C GLN A 74 0.66 -15.16 -0.02
N LYS A 75 0.85 -16.47 0.19
CA LYS A 75 1.63 -16.99 1.32
C LYS A 75 3.08 -16.52 1.30
N VAL A 76 3.72 -16.52 0.13
CA VAL A 76 5.10 -16.03 -0.03
C VAL A 76 5.22 -14.54 0.32
N LEU A 77 4.18 -13.75 0.03
CA LEU A 77 4.13 -12.32 0.34
C LEU A 77 3.68 -12.00 1.77
N GLY A 78 3.42 -13.00 2.61
CA GLY A 78 2.91 -12.78 3.97
C GLY A 78 1.58 -12.05 4.00
N ASP A 79 0.71 -12.35 3.03
CA ASP A 79 -0.63 -11.76 2.87
C ASP A 79 -0.65 -10.24 2.64
N GLN A 80 0.50 -9.62 2.34
CA GLN A 80 0.63 -8.17 2.22
C GLN A 80 1.36 -7.79 0.94
N THR A 81 0.88 -6.73 0.29
CA THR A 81 1.51 -6.24 -0.94
C THR A 81 1.20 -4.78 -1.20
N VAL A 82 1.85 -4.21 -2.22
CA VAL A 82 1.64 -2.83 -2.66
C VAL A 82 0.98 -2.85 -4.04
N VAL A 83 -0.14 -2.16 -4.17
CA VAL A 83 -0.89 -2.05 -5.42
C VAL A 83 -0.96 -0.59 -5.87
N LYS A 84 -0.92 -0.36 -7.19
CA LYS A 84 -1.12 0.98 -7.78
C LYS A 84 -2.58 1.40 -7.58
N LEU A 85 -2.83 2.65 -7.19
CA LEU A 85 -4.19 3.13 -6.88
C LEU A 85 -5.16 2.99 -8.07
N LYS A 86 -4.65 3.12 -9.30
CA LYS A 86 -5.43 2.93 -10.54
C LYS A 86 -5.96 1.50 -10.73
N ASN A 87 -5.38 0.51 -10.06
CA ASN A 87 -5.74 -0.89 -10.15
C ASN A 87 -6.68 -1.34 -9.01
N MET A 88 -7.13 -0.40 -8.18
CA MET A 88 -8.05 -0.67 -7.07
C MET A 88 -9.47 -0.27 -7.47
N VAL A 89 -10.37 -1.24 -7.46
CA VAL A 89 -11.80 -1.03 -7.71
C VAL A 89 -12.56 -1.35 -6.43
N LEU A 90 -13.40 -0.43 -5.96
CA LEU A 90 -14.16 -0.64 -4.71
C LEU A 90 -15.04 -1.88 -4.85
N ALA A 91 -14.84 -2.86 -3.96
CA ALA A 91 -15.71 -4.03 -3.92
C ALA A 91 -17.07 -3.58 -3.37
N ARG A 92 -18.15 -3.79 -4.15
CA ARG A 92 -19.52 -3.55 -3.70
C ARG A 92 -19.94 -4.55 -2.61
#